data_AF-A0A7X3JZT7-F1
#
_entry.id   AF-A0A7X3JZT7-F1
#
_cell.length_a   1.000
_cell.length_b   1.000
_cell.length_c   1.000
_cell.angle_alpha   90.00
_cell.angle_beta   90.00
_cell.angle_gamma   90.00
#
_symmetry.space_group_name_H-M   'P 1'
#
loop_
_entity.id
_entity.type
_entity.pdbx_description
1 polymer ?
#
loop_
_entity_poly.entity_id
_entity_poly.type
_entity_poly.pdbx_seq_one_letter_code
_entity_poly.pdbx_strand_id
1 'polypeptide(L)'
;MNLANQPVRDYSKEKQIKSRRIKPTQRQMGEISPKVDRELKERSQDICEVQKRCNGARAIERAHITGRKQLSHRTRAVDLLHACKPCHTWMDESVEGIRFRKALREQTK
;
A
#
# COMPACT_ATOMS: atom_id res chain seq x y z
N MET A 1 22.11 -35.81 23.66
CA MET A 1 21.83 -34.62 24.49
C MET A 1 20.86 -35.04 25.59
N ASN A 2 21.21 -34.87 26.87
CA ASN A 2 20.34 -35.21 28.00
C ASN A 2 19.30 -34.10 28.20
N LEU A 3 18.03 -34.38 27.89
CA LEU A 3 16.93 -33.41 28.05
C LEU A 3 16.58 -33.14 29.53
N ALA A 4 16.98 -34.03 30.45
CA ALA A 4 16.60 -34.00 31.85
C ALA A 4 17.21 -32.83 32.67
N ASN A 5 18.31 -32.22 32.20
CA ASN A 5 19.02 -31.15 32.92
C ASN A 5 18.79 -29.75 32.32
N GLN A 6 17.76 -29.56 31.50
CA GLN A 6 17.45 -28.22 30.98
C GLN A 6 16.66 -27.40 32.01
N PRO A 7 16.98 -26.10 32.20
CA PRO A 7 16.21 -25.23 33.08
C PRO A 7 14.76 -25.12 32.60
N VAL A 8 13.82 -25.09 33.54
CA VAL A 8 12.39 -24.92 33.25
C VAL A 8 12.20 -23.63 32.47
N ARG A 9 11.69 -23.74 31.25
CA ARG A 9 11.38 -22.57 30.42
C ARG A 9 10.09 -21.93 30.93
N ASP A 10 10.22 -20.94 31.80
CA ASP A 10 9.09 -20.19 32.35
C ASP A 10 8.48 -19.26 31.28
N TYR A 11 7.50 -19.78 30.55
CA TYR A 11 6.65 -18.98 29.68
C TYR A 11 5.26 -18.90 30.30
N SER A 12 4.82 -17.69 30.65
CA SER A 12 3.45 -17.48 31.13
C SER A 12 2.42 -18.02 30.13
N LYS A 13 1.31 -18.59 30.63
CA LYS A 13 0.22 -19.10 29.77
C LYS A 13 -0.27 -18.03 28.79
N GLU A 14 -0.27 -16.77 29.20
CA GLU A 14 -0.61 -15.62 28.36
C GLU A 14 0.32 -15.49 27.13
N LYS A 15 1.64 -15.67 27.30
CA LYS A 15 2.59 -15.67 26.19
C LYS A 15 2.39 -16.87 25.25
N GLN A 16 1.92 -18.00 25.77
CA GLN A 16 1.64 -19.20 24.98
C GLN A 16 0.35 -19.09 24.16
N ILE A 17 -0.67 -18.39 24.68
CA ILE A 17 -2.00 -18.25 24.05
C ILE A 17 -2.04 -17.05 23.09
N LYS A 18 -1.13 -16.07 23.23
CA LYS A 18 -1.08 -14.89 22.37
C LYS A 18 -0.65 -15.25 20.95
N SER A 19 -1.62 -15.54 20.08
CA SER A 19 -1.35 -15.87 18.69
C SER A 19 -0.73 -14.67 17.96
N ARG A 20 0.52 -14.83 17.51
CA ARG A 20 1.16 -13.83 16.66
C ARG A 20 0.60 -14.01 15.25
N ARG A 21 -0.27 -13.11 14.82
CA ARG A 21 -0.79 -13.11 13.45
C ARG A 21 0.36 -13.02 12.46
N ILE A 22 0.54 -14.06 11.64
CA ILE A 22 1.60 -14.11 10.62
C ILE A 22 1.17 -13.35 9.35
N LYS A 23 -0.10 -13.49 8.95
CA LYS A 23 -0.64 -12.85 7.74
C LYS A 23 -0.94 -11.36 8.00
N PRO A 24 -0.52 -10.43 7.12
CA PRO A 24 -0.87 -9.02 7.25
C PRO A 24 -2.39 -8.79 7.34
N THR A 25 -2.78 -7.73 8.05
CA THR A 25 -4.16 -7.22 8.02
C THR A 25 -4.41 -6.42 6.75
N GLN A 26 -5.67 -6.20 6.38
CA GLN A 26 -6.03 -5.36 5.23
C GLN A 26 -5.48 -3.92 5.35
N ARG A 27 -5.39 -3.40 6.59
CA ARG A 27 -4.75 -2.11 6.87
C ARG A 27 -3.26 -2.15 6.55
N GLN A 28 -2.56 -3.20 6.97
CA GLN A 28 -1.13 -3.39 6.71
C GLN A 28 -0.83 -3.69 5.22
N MET A 29 -1.76 -4.31 4.50
CA MET A 29 -1.61 -4.56 3.06
C MET A 29 -1.62 -3.26 2.25
N GLY A 30 -2.49 -2.31 2.64
CA GLY A 30 -2.64 -1.02 1.98
C GLY A 30 -1.80 0.12 2.55
N GLU A 31 -0.96 -0.18 3.54
CA GLU A 31 -0.12 0.79 4.22
C GLU A 31 1.03 1.21 3.30
N ILE A 32 1.19 2.53 3.11
CA ILE A 32 2.28 3.11 2.34
C ILE A 32 3.46 3.29 3.29
N SER A 33 4.46 2.42 3.16
CA SER A 33 5.69 2.54 3.96
C SER A 33 6.50 3.78 3.55
N PRO A 34 7.34 4.35 4.44
CA PRO A 34 8.21 5.48 4.09
C PRO A 34 9.13 5.20 2.90
N LYS A 35 9.57 3.94 2.74
CA LYS A 35 10.36 3.50 1.58
C LYS A 35 9.57 3.65 0.28
N VAL A 36 8.34 3.14 0.26
CA VAL A 36 7.45 3.22 -0.91
C VAL A 36 7.06 4.67 -1.21
N ASP A 37 6.82 5.49 -0.19
CA ASP A 37 6.55 6.91 -0.35
C ASP A 37 7.70 7.65 -1.03
N ARG A 38 8.94 7.36 -0.61
CA ARG A 38 10.14 7.94 -1.20
C ARG A 38 10.32 7.50 -2.65
N GLU A 39 10.20 6.20 -2.94
CA GLU A 39 10.29 5.67 -4.30
C GLU A 39 9.25 6.33 -5.23
N LEU A 40 8.04 6.56 -4.74
CA LEU A 40 6.97 7.22 -5.49
C LEU A 40 7.29 8.69 -5.79
N LYS A 41 7.84 9.43 -4.81
CA LYS A 41 8.24 10.83 -4.99
C LYS A 41 9.44 10.97 -5.92
N GLU A 42 10.42 10.09 -5.79
CA GLU A 42 11.59 10.05 -6.68
C GLU A 42 11.16 9.78 -8.14
N ARG A 43 10.23 8.84 -8.34
CA ARG A 43 9.66 8.53 -9.68
C ARG A 43 8.93 9.72 -10.30
N SER A 44 8.08 10.37 -9.51
CA SER A 44 7.21 11.44 -9.98
C SER A 44 7.87 12.82 -10.01
N GLN A 45 9.00 12.99 -9.32
CA GLN A 45 9.64 14.29 -9.09
C GLN A 45 8.66 15.34 -8.50
N ASP A 46 7.76 14.88 -7.63
CA ASP A 46 6.66 15.66 -7.06
C ASP A 46 5.67 16.25 -8.08
N ILE A 47 5.61 15.71 -9.29
CA ILE A 47 4.66 16.10 -10.35
C ILE A 47 3.52 15.08 -10.43
N CYS A 48 2.30 15.57 -10.66
CA CYS A 48 1.12 14.72 -10.85
C CYS A 48 1.32 13.77 -12.04
N GLU A 49 1.24 12.47 -11.79
CA GLU A 49 1.37 11.41 -12.80
C GLU A 49 0.06 11.15 -13.56
N VAL A 50 -1.07 11.62 -13.03
CA VAL A 50 -2.39 11.39 -13.64
C VAL A 50 -2.64 12.33 -14.82
N GLN A 51 -2.36 13.62 -14.64
CA GLN A 51 -2.48 14.69 -15.66
C GLN A 51 -3.80 14.72 -16.46
N LYS A 52 -4.92 14.23 -15.90
CA LYS A 52 -6.25 14.29 -16.55
C LYS A 52 -7.04 15.54 -16.19
N ARG A 53 -6.75 16.12 -15.02
CA ARG A 53 -7.37 17.36 -14.52
C ARG A 53 -6.36 18.46 -14.25
N CYS A 54 -5.11 18.26 -14.66
CA CYS A 54 -4.02 19.24 -14.53
C CYS A 54 -2.95 18.99 -15.59
N ASN A 55 -2.09 19.96 -15.83
CA ASN A 55 -0.97 19.88 -16.77
C ASN A 55 0.37 19.72 -16.04
N GLY A 56 0.45 18.76 -15.10
CA GLY A 56 1.66 18.56 -14.29
C GLY A 56 1.73 19.42 -13.03
N ALA A 57 0.61 19.62 -12.34
CA ALA A 57 0.60 20.27 -11.04
C ALA A 57 1.39 19.46 -9.98
N ARG A 58 1.82 20.12 -8.91
CA ARG A 58 2.48 19.45 -7.78
C ARG A 58 1.61 18.34 -7.21
N ALA A 59 2.16 17.14 -7.12
CA ALA A 59 1.52 16.00 -6.49
C ALA A 59 1.65 16.09 -4.97
N ILE A 60 0.56 15.81 -4.27
CA ILE A 60 0.48 15.88 -2.81
C ILE A 60 -0.12 14.61 -2.20
N GLU A 61 -0.88 13.85 -3.00
CA GLU A 61 -1.64 12.69 -2.55
C GLU A 61 -1.14 11.41 -3.24
N ARG A 62 -1.22 10.30 -2.50
CA ARG A 62 -0.79 8.99 -2.96
C ARG A 62 -2.04 8.19 -3.26
N ALA A 63 -2.38 8.15 -4.53
CA ALA A 63 -3.63 7.59 -4.99
C ALA A 63 -3.42 6.10 -5.32
N HIS A 64 -4.16 5.21 -4.66
CA HIS A 64 -4.09 3.77 -4.92
C HIS A 64 -4.72 3.44 -6.28
N ILE A 65 -3.96 2.78 -7.16
CA ILE A 65 -4.49 2.18 -8.40
C ILE A 65 -5.33 0.95 -8.04
N THR A 66 -4.77 0.07 -7.21
CA THR A 66 -5.43 -1.13 -6.72
C THR A 66 -5.85 -0.92 -5.28
N GLY A 67 -7.15 -1.06 -5.00
CA GLY A 67 -7.68 -0.90 -3.66
C GLY A 67 -7.10 -1.94 -2.69
N ARG A 68 -7.00 -1.58 -1.40
CA ARG A 68 -6.35 -2.40 -0.35
C ARG A 68 -6.88 -3.85 -0.30
N LYS A 69 -8.18 -4.04 -0.53
CA LYS A 69 -8.86 -5.36 -0.55
C LYS A 69 -8.48 -6.25 -1.73
N GLN A 70 -7.92 -5.67 -2.79
CA GLN A 70 -7.60 -6.34 -4.05
C GLN A 70 -6.10 -6.63 -4.19
N LEU A 71 -5.28 -6.16 -3.25
CA LEU A 71 -3.85 -6.43 -3.23
C LEU A 71 -3.57 -7.84 -2.70
N SER A 72 -2.82 -8.64 -3.46
CA SER A 72 -2.26 -9.92 -3.02
C SER A 72 -0.91 -9.76 -2.30
N HIS A 73 -0.29 -8.57 -2.39
CA HIS A 73 0.98 -8.19 -1.79
C HIS A 73 0.87 -6.88 -1.01
N ARG A 74 1.86 -6.54 -0.18
CA ARG A 74 1.90 -5.20 0.46
C ARG A 74 2.09 -4.13 -0.60
N THR A 75 1.41 -2.98 -0.47
CA THR A 75 1.52 -1.86 -1.41
C THR A 75 2.96 -1.55 -1.80
N ARG A 76 3.23 -1.52 -3.11
CA ARG A 76 4.48 -1.10 -3.74
C ARG A 76 4.26 0.23 -4.46
N ALA A 77 5.34 0.89 -4.87
CA ALA A 77 5.25 2.16 -5.60
C ALA A 77 4.47 2.01 -6.93
N VAL A 78 4.53 0.85 -7.59
CA VAL A 78 3.77 0.55 -8.82
C VAL A 78 2.26 0.46 -8.61
N ASP A 79 1.80 0.25 -7.37
CA ASP A 79 0.37 0.19 -7.03
C ASP A 79 -0.22 1.57 -6.72
N LEU A 80 0.61 2.62 -6.80
CA LEU A 80 0.29 4.00 -6.44
C LEU A 80 0.55 4.95 -7.61
N LEU A 81 -0.21 6.04 -7.64
CA LEU A 81 0.09 7.23 -8.44
C LEU A 81 0.32 8.42 -7.51
N HIS A 82 1.30 9.25 -7.84
CA HIS A 82 1.45 10.53 -7.17
C HIS A 82 0.54 11.54 -7.87
N ALA A 83 -0.48 12.03 -7.17
CA ALA A 83 -1.53 12.84 -7.76
C ALA A 83 -1.69 14.18 -7.04
N CYS A 84 -2.09 15.21 -7.78
CA CYS A 84 -2.69 16.40 -7.19
C CYS A 84 -4.14 16.09 -6.79
N LYS A 85 -4.67 16.83 -5.81
CA LYS A 85 -6.01 16.63 -5.27
C LYS A 85 -7.12 16.56 -6.35
N PRO A 86 -7.18 17.48 -7.34
CA PRO A 86 -8.20 17.40 -8.39
C PRO A 86 -8.15 16.11 -9.23
N CYS A 87 -6.95 15.62 -9.54
CA CYS A 87 -6.79 14.38 -10.29
C CYS A 87 -7.13 13.16 -9.42
N HIS A 88 -6.82 13.19 -8.13
CA HIS A 88 -7.18 12.13 -7.20
C HIS A 88 -8.70 12.03 -7.01
N THR A 89 -9.35 13.15 -6.72
CA THR A 89 -10.82 13.22 -6.62
C THR A 89 -11.50 12.75 -7.91
N TRP A 90 -11.04 13.21 -9.08
CA TRP A 90 -11.57 12.74 -10.36
C TRP A 90 -11.42 11.22 -10.54
N MET A 91 -10.27 10.65 -10.13
CA MET A 91 -10.03 9.21 -10.23
C MET A 91 -10.97 8.38 -9.34
N ASP A 92 -11.36 8.93 -8.19
CA ASP A 92 -12.24 8.27 -7.22
C ASP A 92 -13.72 8.42 -7.54
N GLU A 93 -14.15 9.62 -7.96
CA GLU A 93 -15.57 9.99 -8.01
C GLU A 93 -16.16 9.96 -9.43
N SER A 94 -15.35 10.09 -10.48
CA SER A 94 -15.86 10.12 -11.85
C SER A 94 -15.88 8.73 -12.51
N VAL A 95 -16.86 8.49 -13.37
CA VAL A 95 -16.96 7.25 -14.16
C VAL A 95 -15.72 7.04 -15.03
N GLU A 96 -15.22 8.11 -15.66
CA GLU A 96 -14.00 8.10 -16.47
C GLU A 96 -12.77 7.77 -15.64
N GLY A 97 -12.64 8.37 -14.45
CA GLY A 97 -11.57 8.11 -13.50
C GLY A 97 -11.55 6.67 -12.99
N ILE A 98 -12.73 6.12 -12.69
CA ILE A 98 -12.89 4.70 -12.32
C ILE A 98 -12.45 3.79 -13.47
N ARG A 99 -12.84 4.09 -14.71
CA ARG A 99 -12.41 3.34 -15.91
C ARG A 99 -10.90 3.43 -16.13
N PHE A 100 -10.33 4.64 -16.00
CA PHE A 100 -8.90 4.89 -16.11
C PHE A 100 -8.11 4.07 -15.09
N ARG A 101 -8.51 4.11 -13.81
CA ARG A 101 -7.91 3.30 -12.74
C ARG A 101 -8.01 1.80 -13.03
N LYS A 102 -9.15 1.33 -13.55
CA LYS A 102 -9.31 -0.08 -13.94
C LYS A 102 -8.35 -0.48 -15.05
N ALA A 103 -8.20 0.35 -16.08
CA ALA A 103 -7.27 0.11 -17.20
C ALA A 103 -5.82 0.06 -16.71
N LEU A 104 -5.40 0.98 -15.82
CA LEU A 104 -4.06 0.95 -15.23
C LEU A 104 -3.79 -0.33 -14.43
N ARG A 105 -4.79 -0.80 -13.67
CA ARG A 105 -4.68 -2.04 -12.89
C ARG A 105 -4.48 -3.27 -13.79
N GLU A 106 -5.07 -3.28 -14.97
CA GLU A 106 -4.90 -4.38 -15.93
C GLU A 106 -3.50 -4.38 -16.55
N GLN A 107 -2.85 -3.21 -16.68
CA GLN A 107 -1.48 -3.08 -17.20
C GLN A 107 -0.40 -3.42 -16.17
N THR A 108 -0.72 -3.31 -14.88
CA THR A 108 0.21 -3.56 -13.76
C THR A 108 0.08 -4.96 -13.15
N LYS A 109 -0.79 -5.81 -13.72
CA LYS A 109 -0.88 -7.24 -13.42
C LYS A 109 0.30 -8.01 -14.00
#